data_AF-A0AAW8K7I6-F1
#
_entry.id   AF-A0AAW8K7I6-F1
#
_cell.length_a   1.000
_cell.length_b   1.000
_cell.length_c   1.000
_cell.angle_alpha   90.00
_cell.angle_beta   90.00
_cell.angle_gamma   90.00
#
_symmetry.space_group_name_H-M   'P 1'
#
loop_
_entity.id
_entity.type
_entity.pdbx_description
1 polymer ?
#
loop_
_entity_poly.entity_id
_entity_poly.type
_entity_poly.pdbx_seq_one_letter_code
_entity_poly.pdbx_strand_id
1 'polypeptide(L)'
;MFGYEEGSFTGAKKGGKMGYFELAHRGTIFLDEIGEMPLHLQSKLLRVLEEKKVMRIGAQKPIDIDVRIISATNKNLFEMVES
;
A
#
# COMPACT_ATOMS: atom_id res chain seq x y z
N MET A 1 -3.01 -4.88 -0.60
CA MET A 1 -1.79 -4.12 -0.28
C MET A 1 -1.73 -3.70 1.18
N PHE A 2 -2.73 -3.01 1.71
CA PHE A 2 -2.65 -2.41 3.06
C PHE A 2 -3.18 -3.28 4.21
N GLY A 3 -3.98 -4.31 3.91
CA GLY A 3 -4.62 -5.14 4.93
C GLY A 3 -5.86 -4.48 5.54
N TYR A 4 -6.52 -5.18 6.46
CA TYR A 4 -7.72 -4.72 7.16
C TYR A 4 -7.85 -5.34 8.55
N GLU A 5 -8.48 -4.63 9.48
CA GLU A 5 -8.85 -5.18 10.79
C GLU A 5 -10.17 -5.95 10.74
N GLU A 6 -10.37 -6.81 11.74
CA GLU A 6 -11.67 -7.46 11.92
C GLU A 6 -12.78 -6.40 12.04
N GLY A 7 -13.91 -6.65 11.39
CA GLY A 7 -15.07 -5.76 11.45
C GLY A 7 -14.93 -4.44 10.68
N SER A 8 -13.87 -4.22 9.91
CA SER A 8 -13.66 -2.97 9.16
C SER A 8 -14.72 -2.69 8.08
N PHE A 9 -15.38 -3.74 7.56
CA PHE A 9 -16.49 -3.66 6.61
C PHE A 9 -17.27 -4.98 6.61
N THR A 10 -18.45 -5.00 6.01
CA THR A 10 -19.29 -6.20 5.85
C THR A 10 -18.54 -7.28 5.07
N GLY A 11 -18.21 -8.40 5.71
CA GLY A 11 -17.41 -9.49 5.13
C GLY A 11 -15.93 -9.48 5.51
N ALA A 12 -15.48 -8.57 6.38
CA ALA A 12 -14.17 -8.65 7.00
C ALA A 12 -14.03 -9.95 7.80
N LYS A 13 -12.97 -10.72 7.54
CA LYS A 13 -12.71 -11.98 8.25
C LYS A 13 -12.43 -11.73 9.73
N LYS A 14 -12.85 -12.69 10.55
CA LYS A 14 -12.45 -12.77 11.97
C LYS A 14 -10.92 -12.86 12.06
N GLY A 15 -10.29 -12.01 12.85
CA GLY A 15 -8.84 -11.82 12.92
C GLY A 15 -8.24 -10.86 11.88
N GLY A 16 -9.05 -10.28 10.98
CA GLY A 16 -8.59 -9.36 9.94
C GLY A 16 -7.71 -10.02 8.87
N LYS A 17 -6.97 -9.20 8.11
CA LYS A 17 -5.97 -9.67 7.15
C LYS A 17 -4.79 -8.71 7.09
N MET A 18 -3.59 -9.26 7.26
CA MET A 18 -2.34 -8.51 7.12
C MET A 18 -2.14 -7.98 5.70
N GLY A 19 -1.59 -6.77 5.59
CA GLY A 19 -1.20 -6.17 4.31
C GLY A 19 0.08 -6.75 3.71
N TYR A 20 0.30 -6.53 2.42
CA TYR A 20 1.56 -6.89 1.75
C TYR A 20 2.75 -6.07 2.29
N PHE A 21 2.55 -4.81 2.68
CA PHE A 21 3.60 -3.99 3.31
C PHE A 21 4.09 -4.57 4.64
N GLU A 22 3.16 -5.06 5.45
CA GLU A 22 3.51 -5.71 6.72
C GLU A 22 4.21 -7.05 6.48
N LEU A 23 3.70 -7.86 5.54
CA LEU A 23 4.32 -9.14 5.18
C LEU A 23 5.73 -8.98 4.61
N ALA A 24 6.00 -7.87 3.92
CA ALA A 24 7.29 -7.59 3.32
C ALA A 24 8.22 -6.77 4.24
N HIS A 25 7.89 -6.59 5.52
CA HIS A 25 8.77 -5.90 6.47
C HIS A 25 10.17 -6.55 6.48
N ARG A 26 11.20 -5.71 6.34
CA ARG A 26 12.61 -6.04 6.11
C ARG A 26 12.89 -6.81 4.82
N GLY A 27 11.98 -6.70 3.86
CA GLY A 27 12.05 -7.34 2.56
C GLY A 27 11.89 -6.35 1.41
N THR A 28 11.44 -6.86 0.26
CA THR A 28 11.22 -6.07 -0.95
C THR A 28 9.80 -6.30 -1.48
N ILE A 29 9.13 -5.22 -1.89
CA ILE A 29 7.88 -5.28 -2.66
C ILE A 29 8.17 -4.90 -4.09
N PHE A 30 7.72 -5.75 -5.01
CA PHE A 30 7.64 -5.43 -6.43
C PHE A 30 6.21 -4.98 -6.76
N LEU A 31 6.09 -3.80 -7.38
CA LEU A 31 4.83 -3.23 -7.85
C LEU A 31 4.85 -3.19 -9.37
N ASP A 32 4.13 -4.11 -10.01
CA ASP A 32 3.95 -4.10 -11.45
C ASP A 32 2.82 -3.16 -11.87
N GLU A 33 2.92 -2.63 -13.10
CA GLU A 33 1.96 -1.70 -13.70
C GLU A 33 1.54 -0.55 -12.76
N ILE A 34 2.50 0.12 -12.11
CA ILE A 34 2.19 1.16 -11.12
C ILE A 34 1.37 2.32 -11.69
N GLY A 35 1.45 2.56 -13.00
CA GLY A 35 0.65 3.56 -13.71
C GLY A 35 -0.84 3.22 -13.85
N GLU A 36 -1.26 1.99 -13.57
CA GLU A 36 -2.67 1.57 -13.53
C GLU A 36 -3.27 1.67 -12.12
N MET A 37 -2.47 2.06 -11.12
CA MET A 37 -2.95 2.15 -9.75
C MET A 37 -4.05 3.23 -9.63
N PRO A 38 -5.22 2.91 -9.05
CA PRO A 38 -6.26 3.92 -8.80
C PRO A 38 -5.74 5.07 -7.92
N LEU A 39 -6.11 6.32 -8.24
CA LEU A 39 -5.64 7.54 -7.54
C LEU A 39 -5.75 7.47 -6.01
N HIS A 40 -6.85 6.91 -5.50
CA HIS A 40 -7.07 6.79 -4.05
C HIS A 40 -6.11 5.81 -3.36
N LEU A 41 -5.49 4.89 -4.10
CA LEU A 41 -4.43 4.01 -3.60
C LEU A 41 -3.05 4.65 -3.76
N GLN A 42 -2.84 5.48 -4.80
CA GLN A 42 -1.60 6.21 -4.99
C GLN A 42 -1.31 7.14 -3.80
N SER A 43 -2.32 7.86 -3.29
CA SER A 43 -2.18 8.70 -2.11
C SER A 43 -1.81 7.91 -0.84
N LYS A 44 -2.35 6.69 -0.69
CA LYS A 44 -1.99 5.79 0.41
C LYS A 44 -0.57 5.26 0.26
N LEU A 45 -0.16 4.91 -0.96
CA LEU A 45 1.21 4.49 -1.27
C LEU A 45 2.20 5.62 -0.95
N LEU A 46 1.88 6.86 -1.33
CA LEU A 46 2.72 8.03 -1.02
C LEU A 46 2.94 8.19 0.49
N ARG A 47 1.86 8.10 1.30
CA ARG A 47 1.99 8.13 2.76
C ARG A 47 2.88 7.02 3.31
N VAL A 48 2.79 5.81 2.75
CA VAL A 48 3.66 4.70 3.15
C VAL A 48 5.13 5.01 2.84
N LEU A 49 5.40 5.60 1.68
CA LEU A 49 6.75 5.97 1.26
C LEU A 49 7.36 7.06 2.15
N GLU A 50 6.57 8.06 2.50
CA GLU A 50 6.95 9.23 3.32
C GLU A 50 7.11 8.85 4.80
N GLU A 51 6.10 8.23 5.40
CA GLU A 51 6.06 7.97 6.84
C GLU A 51 6.80 6.70 7.25
N LYS A 52 7.14 5.83 6.27
CA LYS A 52 7.64 4.46 6.53
C LYS A 52 6.70 3.67 7.44
N LYS A 53 5.40 3.91 7.27
CA LYS A 53 4.33 3.34 8.08
C LYS A 53 3.17 2.90 7.20
N VAL A 54 2.49 1.84 7.60
CA VAL A 54 1.28 1.37 6.92
C VAL A 54 0.08 1.36 7.86
N MET A 55 -1.07 1.77 7.34
CA MET A 55 -2.34 1.74 8.05
C MET A 55 -3.24 0.64 7.47
N ARG A 56 -3.67 -0.31 8.30
CA ARG A 56 -4.73 -1.26 7.89
C ARG A 56 -6.06 -0.52 7.76
N ILE A 57 -6.94 -1.00 6.88
CA ILE A 57 -8.30 -0.46 6.78
C ILE A 57 -9.04 -0.74 8.10
N GLY A 58 -9.60 0.31 8.71
CA GLY A 58 -10.31 0.24 9.98
C GLY A 58 -9.42 0.35 11.23
N ALA A 59 -8.09 0.31 11.08
CA ALA A 59 -7.19 0.48 12.22
C ALA A 59 -7.21 1.90 12.76
N GLN A 60 -6.82 2.05 14.02
CA GLN A 60 -6.61 3.35 14.68
C GLN A 60 -5.14 3.75 14.79
N LYS A 61 -4.21 2.82 14.57
CA LYS A 61 -2.77 3.06 14.70
C LYS A 61 -2.01 2.57 13.46
N PRO A 62 -1.02 3.34 12.98
CA PRO A 62 -0.12 2.90 11.94
C PRO A 62 0.87 1.87 12.48
N ILE A 63 1.45 1.09 11.57
CA ILE A 63 2.46 0.07 11.83
C ILE A 63 3.75 0.47 11.12
N ASP A 64 4.86 0.55 11.84
CA ASP A 64 6.18 0.84 11.26
C ASP A 64 6.61 -0.25 10.28
N ILE A 65 7.13 0.17 9.13
CA ILE A 65 7.63 -0.74 8.11
C ILE A 65 9.01 -0.31 7.61
N ASP A 66 9.84 -1.29 7.28
CA ASP A 66 11.11 -1.12 6.59
C ASP A 66 11.05 -1.98 5.34
N VAL A 67 10.82 -1.38 4.17
CA VAL A 67 10.56 -2.13 2.95
C VAL A 67 11.27 -1.43 1.79
N ARG A 68 12.01 -2.20 1.01
CA ARG A 68 12.49 -1.75 -0.30
C ARG A 68 11.37 -1.89 -1.32
N ILE A 69 11.13 -0.86 -2.13
CA ILE A 69 10.09 -0.91 -3.17
C ILE A 69 10.76 -0.81 -4.53
N ILE A 70 10.37 -1.71 -5.43
CA ILE A 70 10.76 -1.72 -6.84
C ILE A 70 9.47 -1.66 -7.65
N SER A 71 9.34 -0.72 -8.57
CA SER A 71 8.15 -0.60 -9.41
C SER A 71 8.50 -0.73 -10.89
N ALA A 72 7.54 -1.23 -11.66
CA ALA A 72 7.57 -1.29 -13.11
C ALA A 72 6.24 -0.78 -13.69
N THR A 73 6.27 -0.29 -14.92
CA THR A 73 5.08 0.11 -15.69
C THR A 73 5.46 0.22 -17.16
N ASN A 74 4.49 -0.04 -18.05
CA ASN A 74 4.62 0.18 -19.49
C ASN A 74 4.21 1.60 -19.92
N LYS A 75 3.68 2.42 -19.00
CA LYS A 75 3.30 3.82 -19.25
C LYS A 75 4.43 4.79 -18.96
N ASN A 76 4.47 5.90 -19.70
CA ASN A 76 5.35 7.02 -19.39
C ASN A 76 4.81 7.81 -18.18
N LEU A 77 5.40 7.59 -17.00
CA LEU A 77 4.95 8.26 -15.78
C LEU A 77 5.17 9.78 -15.80
N PHE A 78 6.19 10.28 -16.49
CA PHE A 78 6.47 11.71 -16.54
C PHE A 78 5.38 12.46 -17.30
N GLU A 79 4.97 11.92 -18.45
CA GLU A 79 3.82 12.47 -19.21
C GLU A 79 2.52 12.40 -18.40
N MET A 80 2.33 11.34 -17.60
CA MET A 80 1.12 11.18 -16.79
C MET A 80 1.00 12.16 -15.63
N VAL A 81 2.11 12.79 -15.20
CA VAL A 81 2.12 13.77 -14.11
C VAL A 81 2.28 15.21 -14.59
N GLU A 82 2.51 15.43 -15.88
CA GLU A 82 2.49 16.76 -16.48
C GLU A 82 1.06 17.33 -16.49
N SER A 83 0.95 18.63 -16.23
CA SER A 83 -0.31 19.38 -16.07
C SER A 83 -0.68 20.12 -17.34
#